data_AF-C0NRB8-F1
#
_entry.id   AF-C0NRB8-F1
#
_cell.length_a   1.000
_cell.length_b   1.000
_cell.length_c   1.000
_cell.angle_alpha   90.00
_cell.angle_beta   90.00
_cell.angle_gamma   90.00
#
_symmetry.space_group_name_H-M   'P 1'
#
loop_
_entity.id
_entity.type
_entity.pdbx_description
1 polymer ?
#
loop_
_entity_poly.entity_id
_entity_poly.type
_entity_poly.pdbx_seq_one_letter_code
_entity_poly.pdbx_strand_id
1 'polypeptide(L)'
;MRLYLLPISTGRSLLYCKRIDTRSAKELSRLDRITQKASTTWAKWEQAEQAWKKRLVAYGNRVLQRIPYEEWGLKSVPPLSTRRQTEELQTHTQVSLVFPKGIIQESKVLDLLRDLATARQRLHRRRMLWSIFIAPLMLPVALIPLVPNIPFFYFVYRGWSHWRALSGSKHLCFLLDNNLVTPRSLPALEKFYAHRLMINNSVPPEANSKANCPDEVILLEASDGRQLAQILGPHELAAEVERAVRQVKHLHQAKKTS
;
A
#
# COMPACT_ATOMS: atom_id res chain seq x y z
N MET A 1 12.12 10.27 -5.10
CA MET A 1 11.17 9.46 -4.30
C MET A 1 11.94 8.53 -3.38
N ARG A 2 11.31 7.96 -2.34
CA ARG A 2 11.96 6.99 -1.44
C ARG A 2 11.04 5.80 -1.21
N LEU A 3 11.59 4.59 -1.35
CA LEU A 3 10.88 3.34 -1.11
C LEU A 3 11.21 2.84 0.30
N TYR A 4 10.23 2.21 0.95
CA TYR A 4 10.35 1.58 2.25
C TYR A 4 9.81 0.15 2.13
N LEU A 5 10.60 -0.81 2.59
CA LEU A 5 10.23 -2.20 2.65
C LEU A 5 10.24 -2.65 4.11
N LEU A 6 9.05 -2.89 4.64
CA LEU A 6 8.81 -3.13 6.06
C LEU A 6 8.29 -4.55 6.28
N PRO A 7 9.11 -5.47 6.83
CA PRO A 7 8.63 -6.79 7.27
C PRO A 7 7.48 -6.68 8.26
N ILE A 8 6.31 -7.20 7.88
CA ILE A 8 5.16 -7.34 8.79
C ILE A 8 5.25 -8.69 9.52
N SER A 9 5.69 -9.72 8.79
CA SER A 9 6.01 -11.06 9.29
C SER A 9 7.29 -11.56 8.62
N THR A 10 7.79 -12.72 9.05
CA THR A 10 8.95 -13.38 8.41
C THR A 10 8.73 -13.71 6.92
N GLY A 11 7.48 -13.81 6.46
CA GLY A 11 7.14 -14.14 5.07
C GLY A 11 6.46 -13.01 4.29
N ARG A 12 6.11 -11.88 4.91
CA ARG A 12 5.35 -10.80 4.26
C ARG A 12 5.89 -9.43 4.61
N SER A 13 6.08 -8.62 3.57
CA SER A 13 6.58 -7.24 3.68
C SER A 13 5.59 -6.25 3.09
N LEU A 14 5.45 -5.10 3.75
CA LEU A 14 4.75 -3.93 3.26
C LEU A 14 5.72 -3.08 2.43
N LEU A 15 5.30 -2.74 1.21
CA LEU A 15 5.95 -1.75 0.38
C LEU A 15 5.27 -0.39 0.57
N TYR A 16 6.03 0.68 0.76
CA TYR A 16 5.52 2.04 0.76
C TYR A 16 6.46 2.99 0.02
N CYS A 17 5.92 3.91 -0.77
CA CYS A 17 6.67 4.92 -1.49
C CYS A 17 6.30 6.32 -0.99
N LYS A 18 7.27 7.01 -0.38
CA LYS A 18 7.16 8.44 -0.10
C LYS A 18 7.51 9.22 -1.37
N ARG A 19 6.56 10.04 -1.81
CA ARG A 19 6.82 11.06 -2.83
C ARG A 19 7.56 12.20 -2.17
N ILE A 20 8.65 12.65 -2.79
CA ILE A 20 9.31 13.88 -2.36
C ILE A 20 8.53 14.96 -3.11
N ASP A 21 7.69 15.69 -2.38
CA ASP A 21 6.78 16.67 -2.97
C ASP A 21 7.58 17.89 -3.45
N THR A 22 8.07 17.81 -4.69
CA THR A 22 8.73 18.93 -5.37
C THR A 22 7.85 19.59 -6.42
N ARG A 23 6.60 19.12 -6.60
CA ARG A 23 5.71 19.60 -7.66
C ARG A 23 4.79 20.70 -7.17
N SER A 24 4.98 21.90 -7.71
CA SER A 24 4.05 23.02 -7.57
C SER A 24 2.65 22.65 -8.09
N ALA A 25 1.59 23.25 -7.54
CA ALA A 25 0.20 22.99 -7.92
C ALA A 25 -0.08 23.09 -9.44
N LYS A 26 0.70 23.92 -10.17
CA LYS A 26 0.63 24.04 -11.64
C LYS A 26 1.00 22.74 -12.36
N GLU A 27 1.86 21.90 -11.80
CA GLU A 27 2.35 20.66 -12.42
C GLU A 27 1.49 19.42 -12.13
N LEU A 28 0.43 19.56 -11.34
CA LEU A 28 -0.47 18.44 -11.05
C LEU A 28 -1.18 17.99 -12.31
N SER A 29 -1.08 16.68 -12.62
CA SER A 29 -1.79 16.07 -13.74
C SER A 29 -3.32 16.23 -13.55
N ARG A 30 -4.09 16.24 -14.64
CA ARG A 30 -5.56 16.28 -14.58
C ARG A 30 -6.11 15.17 -13.66
N LEU A 31 -5.49 13.99 -13.69
CA LEU A 31 -5.84 12.86 -12.83
C LEU A 31 -5.56 13.14 -11.34
N ASP A 32 -4.46 13.80 -11.02
CA ASP A 32 -4.11 14.16 -9.63
C ASP A 32 -5.13 15.16 -9.08
N ARG A 33 -5.56 16.13 -9.89
CA ARG A 33 -6.61 17.10 -9.50
C ARG A 33 -7.95 16.42 -9.22
N ILE A 34 -8.37 15.48 -10.07
CA ILE A 34 -9.60 14.70 -9.85
C ILE A 34 -9.49 13.89 -8.56
N THR A 35 -8.35 13.23 -8.34
CA THR A 35 -8.11 12.43 -7.13
C THR A 35 -8.15 13.32 -5.89
N GLN A 36 -7.51 14.49 -5.91
CA GLN A 36 -7.51 15.45 -4.81
C GLN A 36 -8.93 16.00 -4.53
N LYS A 37 -9.71 16.30 -5.57
CA LYS A 37 -11.12 16.72 -5.41
C LYS A 37 -11.97 15.60 -4.80
N ALA A 38 -11.76 14.35 -5.20
CA ALA A 38 -12.44 13.21 -4.61
C ALA A 38 -12.07 13.05 -3.12
N SER A 39 -10.78 13.14 -2.78
CA SER A 39 -10.31 13.06 -1.38
C SER A 39 -10.87 14.18 -0.51
N THR A 40 -10.88 15.43 -0.98
CA THR A 40 -11.46 16.56 -0.23
C THR A 40 -12.96 16.44 -0.06
N THR A 41 -13.68 15.90 -1.05
CA THR A 41 -15.11 15.62 -0.94
C THR A 41 -15.38 14.51 0.06
N TRP A 42 -14.55 13.45 0.05
CA TRP A 42 -14.63 12.36 1.01
C TRP A 42 -14.41 12.84 2.45
N ALA A 43 -13.38 13.66 2.68
CA ALA A 43 -13.10 14.27 3.99
C ALA A 43 -14.27 15.14 4.49
N LYS A 44 -14.92 15.90 3.60
CA LYS A 44 -16.14 16.66 3.95
C LYS A 44 -17.31 15.76 4.35
N TRP A 45 -17.43 14.57 3.76
CA TRP A 45 -18.47 13.61 4.13
C TRP A 45 -18.18 12.91 5.46
N GLU A 46 -16.90 12.69 5.79
CA GLU A 46 -16.48 12.14 7.09
C GLU A 46 -16.87 13.06 8.25
N GLN A 47 -16.84 14.38 8.03
CA GLN A 47 -17.24 15.39 9.01
C GLN A 47 -18.74 15.71 8.99
N ALA A 48 -19.49 15.19 8.02
CA ALA A 48 -20.88 15.57 7.83
C ALA A 48 -21.81 14.92 8.85
N GLU A 49 -22.77 15.69 9.37
CA GLU A 49 -23.72 15.18 10.36
C GLU A 49 -24.84 14.31 9.75
N GLN A 50 -25.11 14.47 8.45
CA GLN A 50 -26.21 13.77 7.77
C GLN A 50 -26.06 12.23 7.86
N ALA A 51 -27.12 11.57 8.33
CA ALA A 51 -27.12 10.13 8.61
C ALA A 51 -26.75 9.26 7.39
N TRP A 52 -27.25 9.60 6.19
CA TRP A 52 -26.95 8.85 4.98
C TRP A 52 -25.46 8.97 4.59
N LYS A 53 -24.83 10.13 4.80
CA LYS A 53 -23.38 10.32 4.55
C LYS A 53 -22.54 9.53 5.53
N LYS A 54 -22.88 9.55 6.82
CA LYS A 54 -22.21 8.72 7.85
C LYS A 54 -22.27 7.24 7.51
N ARG A 55 -23.45 6.73 7.10
CA ARG A 55 -23.61 5.34 6.65
C ARG A 55 -22.78 5.04 5.41
N LEU A 56 -22.77 5.94 4.42
CA LEU A 56 -21.98 5.81 3.19
C LEU A 56 -20.49 5.76 3.50
N VAL A 57 -19.99 6.68 4.33
CA VAL A 57 -18.60 6.73 4.77
C VAL A 57 -18.22 5.46 5.52
N ALA A 58 -19.04 5.02 6.47
CA ALA A 58 -18.79 3.79 7.24
C ALA A 58 -18.73 2.56 6.32
N TYR A 59 -19.67 2.44 5.37
CA TYR A 59 -19.67 1.38 4.38
C TYR A 59 -18.45 1.45 3.47
N GLY A 60 -18.14 2.63 2.93
CA GLY A 60 -16.98 2.85 2.06
C GLY A 60 -15.67 2.52 2.77
N ASN A 61 -15.48 2.98 4.01
CA ASN A 61 -14.30 2.65 4.82
C ASN A 61 -14.18 1.14 5.05
N ARG A 62 -15.29 0.44 5.32
CA ARG A 62 -15.31 -1.03 5.44
C ARG A 62 -14.89 -1.73 4.14
N VAL A 63 -15.34 -1.21 2.99
CA VAL A 63 -14.95 -1.72 1.66
C VAL A 63 -13.48 -1.43 1.37
N LEU A 64 -12.99 -0.23 1.67
CA LEU A 64 -11.60 0.17 1.45
C LEU A 64 -10.63 -0.63 2.33
N GLN A 65 -11.02 -0.96 3.56
CA GLN A 65 -10.23 -1.79 4.48
C GLN A 65 -10.01 -3.23 3.98
N ARG A 66 -10.91 -3.75 3.12
CA ARG A 66 -10.77 -5.07 2.49
C ARG A 66 -9.79 -5.08 1.32
N ILE A 67 -9.38 -3.91 0.81
CA ILE A 67 -8.39 -3.85 -0.27
C ILE A 67 -7.05 -4.32 0.28
N PRO A 68 -6.39 -5.31 -0.37
CA PRO A 68 -5.12 -5.84 0.10
C PRO A 68 -4.06 -4.73 0.26
N TYR A 69 -3.28 -4.78 1.34
CA TYR A 69 -2.26 -3.78 1.64
C TYR A 69 -1.18 -3.68 0.55
N GLU A 70 -0.91 -4.76 -0.18
CA GLU A 70 0.03 -4.77 -1.30
C GLU A 70 -0.47 -3.92 -2.47
N GLU A 71 -1.79 -3.84 -2.68
CA GLU A 71 -2.37 -2.94 -3.68
C GLU A 71 -2.14 -1.48 -3.28
N TRP A 72 -2.31 -1.15 -1.99
CA TRP A 72 -2.02 0.19 -1.47
C TRP A 72 -0.54 0.55 -1.59
N GLY A 73 0.35 -0.39 -1.27
CA GLY A 73 1.78 -0.24 -1.45
C GLY A 73 2.16 0.09 -2.89
N LEU A 74 1.64 -0.66 -3.87
CA LEU A 74 1.88 -0.37 -5.29
C LEU A 74 1.26 0.96 -5.75
N LYS A 75 0.10 1.34 -5.21
CA LYS A 75 -0.55 2.63 -5.53
C LYS A 75 0.22 3.85 -5.03
N SER A 76 0.99 3.70 -3.95
CA SER A 76 1.83 4.78 -3.41
C SER A 76 2.90 5.21 -4.42
N VAL A 77 3.44 4.25 -5.19
CA VAL A 77 4.43 4.47 -6.25
C VAL A 77 3.81 5.34 -7.36
N PRO A 78 4.44 6.45 -7.74
CA PRO A 78 3.91 7.31 -8.80
C PRO A 78 3.85 6.55 -10.12
N PRO A 79 2.90 6.86 -11.03
CA PRO A 79 2.83 6.18 -12.32
C PRO A 79 4.06 6.55 -13.16
N LEU A 80 4.55 5.56 -13.92
CA LEU A 80 5.57 5.78 -14.94
C LEU A 80 4.92 6.49 -16.14
N SER A 81 5.24 7.77 -16.34
CA SER A 81 4.91 8.52 -17.55
C SER A 81 6.14 8.60 -18.45
N THR A 82 5.94 8.77 -19.76
CA THR A 82 7.06 8.93 -20.71
C THR A 82 8.02 10.04 -20.28
N ARG A 83 7.48 11.20 -19.84
CA ARG A 83 8.28 12.29 -19.27
C ARG A 83 9.13 11.83 -18.08
N ARG A 84 8.56 11.05 -17.16
CA ARG A 84 9.27 10.57 -15.96
C ARG A 84 10.32 9.52 -16.33
N GLN A 85 10.06 8.64 -17.30
CA GLN A 85 11.07 7.69 -17.81
C GLN A 85 12.30 8.44 -18.33
N THR A 86 12.08 9.44 -19.17
CA THR A 86 13.18 10.24 -19.73
C THR A 86 13.92 11.01 -18.65
N GLU A 87 13.20 11.63 -17.72
CA GLU A 87 13.79 12.37 -16.60
C GLU A 87 14.62 11.46 -15.69
N GLU A 88 14.12 10.28 -15.31
CA GLU A 88 14.82 9.35 -14.42
C GLU A 88 16.06 8.71 -15.09
N LEU A 89 16.01 8.43 -16.40
CA LEU A 89 17.18 7.95 -17.15
C LEU A 89 18.22 9.04 -17.36
N GLN A 90 17.81 10.27 -17.68
CA GLN A 90 18.74 11.38 -17.91
C GLN A 90 19.41 11.84 -16.62
N THR A 91 18.64 11.95 -15.53
CA THR A 91 19.17 12.38 -14.23
C THR A 91 19.89 11.28 -13.48
N HIS A 92 19.72 10.02 -13.90
CA HIS A 92 20.19 8.82 -13.21
C HIS A 92 19.81 8.84 -11.71
N THR A 93 18.61 9.36 -11.41
CA THR A 93 18.18 9.64 -10.04
C THR A 93 18.05 8.34 -9.26
N GLN A 94 18.98 8.10 -8.34
CA GLN A 94 18.98 6.92 -7.49
C GLN A 94 17.84 6.97 -6.45
N VAL A 95 17.04 5.90 -6.43
CA VAL A 95 15.90 5.74 -5.53
C VAL A 95 16.35 4.91 -4.34
N SER A 96 16.46 5.57 -3.18
CA SER A 96 16.78 4.88 -1.93
C SER A 96 15.64 3.93 -1.52
N LEU A 97 15.98 2.66 -1.31
CA LEU A 97 15.12 1.61 -0.78
C LEU A 97 15.52 1.32 0.66
N VAL A 98 14.71 1.78 1.61
CA VAL A 98 14.97 1.61 3.04
C VAL A 98 14.41 0.28 3.52
N PHE A 99 15.26 -0.54 4.13
CA PHE A 99 14.89 -1.84 4.68
C PHE A 99 15.67 -2.13 5.99
N PRO A 100 15.15 -2.99 6.88
CA PRO A 100 15.89 -3.46 8.05
C PRO A 100 16.82 -4.63 7.68
N LYS A 101 18.14 -4.38 7.64
CA LYS A 101 19.15 -5.39 7.28
C LYS A 101 19.19 -6.60 8.21
N GLY A 102 18.82 -6.40 9.49
CA GLY A 102 18.75 -7.49 10.47
C GLY A 102 17.65 -8.53 10.19
N ILE A 103 16.66 -8.22 9.35
CA ILE A 103 15.55 -9.14 9.01
C ILE A 103 15.65 -9.57 7.55
N ILE A 104 15.85 -8.60 6.63
CA ILE A 104 15.98 -8.89 5.20
C ILE A 104 17.45 -8.78 4.82
N GLN A 105 18.01 -9.89 4.32
CA GLN A 105 19.36 -9.91 3.75
C GLN A 105 19.46 -8.99 2.55
N GLU A 106 20.47 -8.13 2.52
CA GLU A 106 20.68 -7.10 1.49
C GLU A 106 20.67 -7.65 0.06
N SER A 107 21.21 -8.85 -0.16
CA SER A 107 21.21 -9.54 -1.46
C SER A 107 19.81 -9.91 -1.95
N LYS A 108 18.88 -10.21 -1.04
CA LYS A 108 17.50 -10.63 -1.37
C LYS A 108 16.51 -9.47 -1.46
N VAL A 109 16.91 -8.26 -1.05
CA VAL A 109 16.01 -7.10 -0.98
C VAL A 109 15.47 -6.72 -2.36
N LEU A 110 16.33 -6.72 -3.38
CA LEU A 110 15.95 -6.35 -4.74
C LEU A 110 15.05 -7.42 -5.38
N ASP A 111 15.33 -8.70 -5.12
CA ASP A 111 14.50 -9.82 -5.57
C ASP A 111 13.11 -9.76 -4.92
N LEU A 112 13.06 -9.54 -3.60
CA LEU A 112 11.80 -9.38 -2.88
C LEU A 112 10.99 -8.18 -3.41
N LEU A 113 11.65 -7.07 -3.75
CA LEU A 113 10.98 -5.92 -4.37
C LEU A 113 10.45 -6.26 -5.77
N ARG A 114 11.21 -7.03 -6.57
CA ARG A 114 10.78 -7.52 -7.89
C ARG A 114 9.58 -8.46 -7.77
N ASP A 115 9.57 -9.35 -6.79
CA ASP A 115 8.45 -10.25 -6.53
C ASP A 115 7.18 -9.46 -6.16
N LEU A 116 7.29 -8.49 -5.25
CA LEU A 116 6.17 -7.62 -4.88
C LEU A 116 5.65 -6.82 -6.08
N ALA A 117 6.54 -6.38 -6.98
CA ALA A 117 6.19 -5.66 -8.19
C ALA A 117 5.55 -6.55 -9.27
N THR A 118 5.87 -7.84 -9.33
CA THR A 118 5.43 -8.73 -10.44
C THR A 118 4.26 -9.65 -10.06
N ALA A 119 4.22 -10.15 -8.81
CA ALA A 119 3.31 -11.21 -8.37
C ALA A 119 1.82 -10.93 -8.66
N ARG A 120 1.39 -9.66 -8.62
CA ARG A 120 -0.02 -9.26 -8.78
C ARG A 120 -0.34 -8.52 -10.07
N GLN A 121 0.58 -8.41 -11.02
CA GLN A 121 0.34 -7.65 -12.26
C GLN A 121 -0.82 -8.21 -13.09
N ARG A 122 -0.86 -9.53 -13.28
CA ARG A 122 -1.94 -10.21 -14.02
C ARG A 122 -3.30 -10.00 -13.35
N LEU A 123 -3.35 -10.09 -12.02
CA LEU A 123 -4.55 -9.86 -11.23
C LEU A 123 -5.06 -8.42 -11.40
N HIS A 124 -4.18 -7.42 -11.27
CA HIS A 124 -4.53 -6.02 -11.44
C HIS A 124 -5.01 -5.72 -12.86
N ARG A 125 -4.36 -6.25 -13.90
CA ARG A 125 -4.79 -6.09 -15.30
C ARG A 125 -6.19 -6.67 -15.52
N ARG A 126 -6.45 -7.92 -15.09
CA ARG A 126 -7.75 -8.58 -15.25
C ARG A 126 -8.86 -7.83 -14.52
N ARG A 127 -8.64 -7.49 -13.24
CA ARG A 127 -9.66 -6.80 -12.42
C ARG A 127 -9.89 -5.36 -12.84
N MET A 128 -8.87 -4.67 -13.35
CA MET A 128 -9.02 -3.34 -13.96
C MET A 128 -9.97 -3.40 -15.16
N LEU A 129 -9.70 -4.28 -16.13
CA LEU A 129 -10.53 -4.43 -17.33
C LEU A 129 -11.97 -4.84 -16.96
N TRP A 130 -12.11 -5.78 -16.04
CA TRP A 130 -13.43 -6.20 -15.55
C TRP A 130 -14.20 -5.05 -14.88
N SER A 131 -13.54 -4.22 -14.07
CA SER A 131 -14.18 -3.06 -13.43
C SER A 131 -14.61 -2.01 -14.46
N ILE A 132 -13.79 -1.76 -15.49
CA ILE A 132 -14.11 -0.84 -16.58
C ILE A 132 -15.29 -1.35 -17.40
N PHE A 133 -15.37 -2.66 -17.66
CA PHE A 133 -16.48 -3.27 -18.39
C PHE A 133 -17.81 -3.20 -17.62
N ILE A 134 -17.78 -3.37 -16.29
CA ILE A 134 -18.99 -3.34 -15.47
C ILE A 134 -19.46 -1.93 -15.15
N ALA A 135 -18.57 -0.95 -15.09
CA ALA A 135 -18.96 0.42 -14.73
C ALA A 135 -20.13 0.97 -15.59
N PRO A 136 -20.15 0.84 -16.94
CA PRO A 136 -21.29 1.26 -17.76
C PRO A 136 -22.62 0.59 -17.39
N LEU A 137 -22.60 -0.69 -16.99
CA LEU A 137 -23.80 -1.42 -16.57
C LEU A 137 -24.42 -0.84 -15.29
N MET A 138 -23.62 -0.15 -14.47
CA MET A 138 -24.08 0.50 -13.24
C MET A 138 -24.57 1.93 -13.48
N LEU A 139 -24.40 2.50 -14.69
CA LEU A 139 -24.88 3.86 -14.99
C LEU A 139 -26.38 4.07 -14.75
N PRO A 140 -27.30 3.13 -15.07
CA PRO A 140 -28.74 3.33 -14.86
C PRO A 140 -29.13 3.61 -13.39
N VAL A 141 -28.32 3.16 -12.43
CA VAL A 141 -28.53 3.46 -10.99
C VAL A 141 -28.43 4.97 -10.71
N ALA A 142 -27.81 5.75 -11.59
CA ALA A 142 -27.77 7.22 -11.49
C ALA A 142 -29.14 7.89 -11.64
N LEU A 143 -30.14 7.20 -12.18
CA LEU A 143 -31.50 7.74 -12.34
C LEU A 143 -32.26 7.83 -11.02
N ILE A 144 -31.73 7.28 -9.92
CA ILE A 144 -32.33 7.34 -8.59
C ILE A 144 -31.89 8.64 -7.87
N PRO A 145 -32.78 9.62 -7.66
CA PRO A 145 -32.40 10.96 -7.19
C PRO A 145 -31.97 11.01 -5.71
N LEU A 146 -32.24 9.95 -4.94
CA LEU A 146 -32.04 9.94 -3.49
C LEU A 146 -30.63 9.52 -3.04
N VAL A 147 -29.84 8.86 -3.91
CA VAL A 147 -28.54 8.30 -3.53
C VAL A 147 -27.54 8.54 -4.66
N PRO A 148 -26.29 8.99 -4.38
CA PRO A 148 -25.26 9.02 -5.41
C PRO A 148 -25.10 7.62 -6.01
N ASN A 149 -24.72 7.51 -7.29
CA ASN A 149 -24.53 6.20 -7.94
C ASN A 149 -23.29 5.45 -7.37
N ILE A 150 -23.39 4.99 -6.12
CA ILE A 150 -22.32 4.34 -5.35
C ILE A 150 -21.78 3.12 -6.10
N PRO A 151 -22.62 2.24 -6.70
CA PRO A 151 -22.11 1.11 -7.48
C PRO A 151 -21.22 1.56 -8.63
N PHE A 152 -21.66 2.53 -9.44
CA PHE A 152 -20.84 3.08 -10.53
C PHE A 152 -19.51 3.64 -10.02
N PHE A 153 -19.56 4.54 -9.02
CA PHE A 153 -18.35 5.15 -8.48
C PHE A 153 -17.40 4.13 -7.86
N TYR A 154 -17.93 3.05 -7.26
CA TYR A 154 -17.13 1.94 -6.77
C TYR A 154 -16.37 1.25 -7.91
N PHE A 155 -17.03 0.87 -9.01
CA PHE A 155 -16.35 0.21 -10.13
C PHE A 155 -15.35 1.13 -10.85
N VAL A 156 -15.68 2.42 -11.00
CA VAL A 156 -14.73 3.42 -11.50
C VAL A 156 -13.51 3.52 -10.59
N TYR A 157 -13.73 3.62 -9.28
CA TYR A 157 -12.65 3.63 -8.29
C TYR A 157 -11.83 2.35 -8.33
N ARG A 158 -12.44 1.16 -8.42
CA ARG A 158 -11.72 -0.12 -8.51
C ARG A 158 -10.91 -0.24 -9.80
N GLY A 159 -11.46 0.23 -10.92
CA GLY A 159 -10.74 0.33 -12.20
C GLY A 159 -9.51 1.22 -12.06
N TRP A 160 -9.68 2.44 -11.56
CA TRP A 160 -8.58 3.36 -11.28
C TRP A 160 -7.57 2.81 -10.27
N SER A 161 -8.03 2.17 -9.19
CA SER A 161 -7.19 1.63 -8.13
C SER A 161 -6.28 0.53 -8.66
N HIS A 162 -6.83 -0.39 -9.47
CA HIS A 162 -6.04 -1.42 -10.14
C HIS A 162 -5.12 -0.88 -11.22
N TRP A 163 -5.55 0.12 -11.99
CA TRP A 163 -4.69 0.83 -12.92
C TRP A 163 -3.50 1.48 -12.19
N ARG A 164 -3.74 2.21 -11.10
CA ARG A 164 -2.71 2.85 -10.29
C ARG A 164 -1.71 1.85 -9.72
N ALA A 165 -2.18 0.72 -9.18
CA ALA A 165 -1.32 -0.34 -8.69
C ALA A 165 -0.47 -0.96 -9.82
N LEU A 166 -1.07 -1.24 -10.99
CA LEU A 166 -0.35 -1.77 -12.15
C LEU A 166 0.68 -0.77 -12.72
N SER A 167 0.36 0.52 -12.77
CA SER A 167 1.31 1.55 -13.18
C SER A 167 2.46 1.69 -12.19
N GLY A 168 2.20 1.61 -10.88
CA GLY A 168 3.23 1.62 -9.85
C GLY A 168 4.11 0.38 -9.91
N SER A 169 3.53 -0.79 -10.18
CA SER A 169 4.26 -2.04 -10.32
C SER A 169 5.20 -2.04 -11.54
N LYS A 170 4.74 -1.54 -12.69
CA LYS A 170 5.56 -1.33 -13.89
C LYS A 170 6.68 -0.32 -13.64
N HIS A 171 6.41 0.72 -12.86
CA HIS A 171 7.42 1.69 -12.47
C HIS A 171 8.53 1.04 -11.63
N LEU A 172 8.18 0.20 -10.66
CA LEU A 172 9.18 -0.54 -9.87
C LEU A 172 10.02 -1.46 -10.75
N CYS A 173 9.40 -2.20 -11.68
CA CYS A 173 10.15 -3.02 -12.65
C CYS A 173 11.14 -2.16 -13.44
N PHE A 174 10.69 -1.02 -13.99
CA PHE A 174 11.56 -0.09 -14.73
C PHE A 174 12.76 0.38 -13.89
N LEU A 175 12.56 0.76 -12.63
CA LEU A 175 13.66 1.19 -11.76
C LEU A 175 14.65 0.05 -11.48
N LEU A 176 14.15 -1.16 -11.28
CA LEU A 176 14.96 -2.35 -11.03
C LEU A 176 15.71 -2.82 -12.28
N ASP A 177 15.09 -2.72 -13.46
CA ASP A 177 15.69 -3.12 -14.73
C ASP A 177 16.81 -2.16 -15.16
N ASN A 178 16.73 -0.89 -14.75
CA ASN A 178 17.73 0.15 -15.02
C ASN A 178 18.72 0.39 -13.85
N ASN A 179 18.74 -0.48 -12.82
CA ASN A 179 19.62 -0.35 -11.65
C ASN A 179 19.54 1.04 -10.94
N LEU A 180 18.35 1.63 -10.92
CA LEU A 180 18.06 2.93 -10.29
C LEU A 180 17.61 2.80 -8.83
N VAL A 181 17.67 1.59 -8.25
CA VAL A 181 17.28 1.32 -6.86
C VAL A 181 18.52 1.01 -6.04
N THR A 182 18.74 1.79 -4.99
CA THR A 182 19.86 1.60 -4.04
C THR A 182 19.32 1.14 -2.69
N PRO A 183 19.59 -0.11 -2.29
CA PRO A 183 19.30 -0.58 -0.94
C PRO A 183 20.06 0.29 0.08
N ARG A 184 19.35 0.76 1.11
CA ARG A 184 19.94 1.55 2.20
C ARG A 184 19.36 1.08 3.51
N SER A 185 20.20 0.61 4.43
CA SER A 185 19.75 0.34 5.78
C SER A 185 19.72 1.63 6.61
N LEU A 186 18.75 1.73 7.52
CA LEU A 186 18.59 2.88 8.41
C LEU A 186 18.80 2.40 9.85
N PRO A 187 19.82 2.90 10.58
CA PRO A 187 20.12 2.43 11.94
C PRO A 187 18.94 2.57 12.92
N ALA A 188 18.15 3.63 12.79
CA ALA A 188 16.94 3.81 13.61
C ALA A 188 15.88 2.71 13.37
N LEU A 189 15.74 2.28 12.11
CA LEU A 189 14.84 1.19 11.74
C LEU A 189 15.37 -0.16 12.26
N GLU A 190 16.68 -0.38 12.14
CA GLU A 190 17.32 -1.60 12.67
C GLU A 190 17.16 -1.72 14.19
N LYS A 191 17.41 -0.63 14.94
CA LYS A 191 17.19 -0.60 16.40
C LYS A 191 15.73 -0.90 16.77
N PHE A 192 14.79 -0.33 16.02
CA PHE A 192 13.36 -0.57 16.23
C PHE A 192 13.00 -2.06 16.09
N TYR A 193 13.42 -2.70 14.99
CA TYR A 193 13.16 -4.13 14.77
C TYR A 193 13.92 -5.02 15.76
N ALA A 194 15.16 -4.68 16.13
CA ALA A 194 15.91 -5.42 17.14
C ALA A 194 15.19 -5.41 18.49
N HIS A 195 14.71 -4.25 18.94
CA HIS A 195 13.92 -4.13 20.18
C HIS A 195 12.64 -4.97 20.12
N ARG A 196 11.94 -4.95 18.97
CA ARG A 196 10.72 -5.72 18.75
C ARG A 196 10.96 -7.24 18.80
N LEU A 197 12.07 -7.71 18.22
CA LEU A 197 12.48 -9.12 18.30
C LEU A 197 12.80 -9.52 19.76
N MET A 198 13.43 -8.65 20.54
CA MET A 198 13.68 -8.91 21.96
C MET A 198 12.38 -9.03 22.75
N ILE A 199 11.42 -8.11 22.54
CA ILE A 199 10.10 -8.19 23.20
C ILE A 199 9.41 -9.51 22.83
N ASN A 200 9.36 -9.86 21.55
CA ASN A 200 8.69 -11.07 21.09
C ASN A 200 9.33 -12.36 21.65
N ASN A 201 10.66 -12.37 21.86
CA ASN A 201 11.38 -13.52 22.45
C ASN A 201 11.22 -13.60 23.99
N SER A 202 11.00 -12.48 24.67
CA SER A 202 10.80 -12.44 26.13
C SER A 202 9.40 -12.88 26.57
N VAL A 203 8.45 -13.06 25.65
CA VAL A 203 7.12 -13.58 25.97
C VAL A 203 7.22 -15.12 26.11
N PRO A 204 6.88 -15.71 27.27
CA PRO A 204 6.99 -17.14 27.50
C PRO A 204 6.20 -17.95 26.44
N PRO A 205 6.70 -19.12 26.01
CA PRO A 205 6.13 -19.92 24.91
C PRO A 205 4.74 -20.53 25.17
N GLU A 206 4.09 -20.19 26.28
CA GLU A 206 2.81 -20.80 26.71
C GLU A 206 1.59 -20.39 25.86
N ALA A 207 1.74 -19.41 24.95
CA ALA A 207 0.69 -19.04 23.99
C ALA A 207 0.91 -19.53 22.54
N ASN A 208 2.08 -20.10 22.21
CA ASN A 208 2.46 -20.44 20.82
C ASN A 208 2.66 -21.93 20.54
N SER A 209 2.44 -22.80 21.52
CA SER A 209 2.64 -24.24 21.37
C SER A 209 1.38 -24.95 20.86
N LYS A 210 1.09 -24.84 19.56
CA LYS A 210 0.20 -25.72 18.75
C LYS A 210 0.08 -25.18 17.30
N ALA A 211 1.12 -25.30 16.48
CA ALA A 211 0.95 -25.20 15.02
C ALA A 211 2.12 -25.87 14.28
N ASN A 212 1.79 -26.91 13.51
CA ASN A 212 2.73 -27.73 12.75
C ASN A 212 2.93 -27.15 11.32
N CYS A 213 3.13 -25.85 11.20
CA CYS A 213 3.29 -25.15 9.92
C CYS A 213 4.53 -24.24 10.02
N PRO A 214 5.46 -24.22 9.06
CA PRO A 214 6.70 -23.45 9.18
C PRO A 214 6.38 -22.00 9.55
N ASP A 215 6.76 -21.63 10.78
CA ASP A 215 6.14 -20.57 11.55
C ASP A 215 6.37 -19.18 10.93
N GLU A 216 5.34 -18.66 10.27
CA GLU A 216 5.29 -17.26 9.89
C GLU A 216 5.08 -16.42 11.16
N VAL A 217 6.19 -15.95 11.77
CA VAL A 217 6.16 -15.12 12.97
C VAL A 217 5.81 -13.68 12.59
N ILE A 218 4.80 -13.12 13.25
CA ILE A 218 4.40 -11.72 13.09
C ILE A 218 5.41 -10.84 13.83
N LEU A 219 6.01 -9.89 13.12
CA LEU A 219 7.06 -9.03 13.64
C LEU A 219 6.50 -7.74 14.21
N LEU A 220 5.43 -7.19 13.60
CA LEU A 220 4.86 -5.89 13.97
C LEU A 220 3.45 -5.97 14.56
N GLU A 221 3.14 -5.01 15.42
CA GLU A 221 1.78 -4.69 15.87
C GLU A 221 1.20 -3.44 15.20
N ALA A 222 -0.11 -3.26 15.34
CA ALA A 222 -0.79 -2.09 14.79
C ALA A 222 -0.32 -0.78 15.45
N SER A 223 0.04 -0.82 16.74
CA SER A 223 0.60 0.29 17.53
C SER A 223 1.93 0.79 16.97
N ASP A 224 2.74 -0.11 16.41
CA ASP A 224 4.07 0.18 15.87
C ASP A 224 4.03 1.15 14.68
N GLY A 225 2.89 1.25 13.98
CA GLY A 225 2.72 2.14 12.83
C GLY A 225 3.02 3.60 13.15
N ARG A 226 2.67 4.09 14.35
CA ARG A 226 2.96 5.47 14.75
C ARG A 226 4.45 5.72 14.95
N GLN A 227 5.14 4.79 15.60
CA GLN A 227 6.59 4.88 15.84
C GLN A 227 7.37 4.78 14.52
N LEU A 228 6.98 3.85 13.64
CA LEU A 228 7.57 3.73 12.29
C LEU A 228 7.35 4.98 11.45
N ALA A 229 6.17 5.59 11.51
CA ALA A 229 5.89 6.85 10.82
C ALA A 229 6.77 8.00 11.34
N GLN A 230 7.04 8.07 12.65
CA GLN A 230 7.97 9.05 13.24
C GLN A 230 9.42 8.82 12.78
N ILE A 231 9.88 7.56 12.77
CA ILE A 231 11.25 7.20 12.36
C ILE A 231 11.48 7.47 10.87
N LEU A 232 10.51 7.14 10.02
CA LEU A 232 10.66 7.16 8.56
C LEU A 232 10.22 8.48 7.93
N GLY A 233 9.35 9.23 8.62
CA GLY A 233 8.86 10.57 8.27
C GLY A 233 7.41 10.65 7.76
N PRO A 234 6.90 9.76 6.88
CA PRO A 234 5.53 9.87 6.39
C PRO A 234 4.51 9.51 7.48
N HIS A 235 3.70 10.48 7.93
CA HIS A 235 2.62 10.23 8.89
C HIS A 235 1.57 9.25 8.36
N GLU A 236 1.30 9.27 7.04
CA GLU A 236 0.36 8.36 6.37
C GLU A 236 0.78 6.89 6.47
N LEU A 237 2.07 6.61 6.66
CA LEU A 237 2.61 5.25 6.79
C LEU A 237 1.97 4.51 7.97
N ALA A 238 1.57 5.20 9.04
CA ALA A 238 0.98 4.58 10.21
C ALA A 238 -0.29 3.80 9.86
N ALA A 239 -1.17 4.39 9.04
CA ALA A 239 -2.42 3.74 8.61
C ALA A 239 -2.15 2.55 7.66
N GLU A 240 -1.12 2.65 6.84
CA GLU A 240 -0.70 1.57 5.93
C GLU A 240 -0.13 0.37 6.70
N VAL A 241 0.73 0.62 7.70
CA VAL A 241 1.28 -0.41 8.59
C VAL A 241 0.15 -1.07 9.39
N GLU A 242 -0.73 -0.28 10.00
CA GLU A 242 -1.87 -0.81 10.76
C GLU A 242 -2.75 -1.72 9.90
N ARG A 243 -3.06 -1.30 8.67
CA ARG A 243 -3.83 -2.11 7.72
C ARG A 243 -3.10 -3.41 7.38
N ALA A 244 -1.81 -3.33 7.07
CA ALA A 244 -1.01 -4.51 6.71
C ALA A 244 -0.94 -5.51 7.87
N VAL A 245 -0.67 -5.05 9.09
CA VAL A 245 -0.64 -5.89 10.30
C VAL A 245 -1.99 -6.57 10.53
N ARG A 246 -3.10 -5.84 10.46
CA ARG A 246 -4.46 -6.41 10.65
C ARG A 246 -4.76 -7.48 9.61
N GLN A 247 -4.43 -7.23 8.34
CA GLN A 247 -4.66 -8.19 7.26
C GLN A 247 -3.79 -9.45 7.40
N VAL A 248 -2.49 -9.29 7.73
CA VAL A 248 -1.58 -10.42 7.97
C VAL A 248 -2.01 -11.24 9.19
N LYS A 249 -2.42 -10.59 10.29
CA LYS A 249 -2.98 -11.27 11.48
C LYS A 249 -4.21 -12.10 11.13
N HIS A 250 -5.16 -11.55 10.38
CA HIS A 250 -6.35 -12.27 9.94
C HIS A 250 -6.01 -13.46 9.04
N LEU A 251 -5.05 -13.32 8.13
CA LEU A 251 -4.58 -14.43 7.28
C LEU A 251 -3.89 -15.52 8.09
N HIS A 252 -3.08 -15.14 9.08
CA HIS A 252 -2.39 -16.08 9.97
C HIS A 252 -3.39 -16.84 10.85
N GLN A 253 -4.43 -16.17 11.37
CA GLN A 253 -5.53 -16.81 12.12
C GLN A 253 -6.33 -17.77 11.24
N ALA A 254 -6.69 -17.36 10.01
CA ALA A 254 -7.43 -18.22 9.09
C ALA A 254 -6.66 -19.49 8.72
N LYS A 255 -5.33 -19.42 8.62
CA LYS A 255 -4.46 -20.60 8.43
C LYS A 255 -4.39 -21.52 9.65
N LYS A 256 -4.55 -20.99 10.87
CA LYS A 256 -4.59 -21.80 12.11
C LYS A 256 -5.91 -22.55 12.26
N THR A 257 -6.99 -22.06 11.65
CA THR A 257 -8.33 -22.65 11.72
C THR A 257 -8.68 -23.55 10.54
N SER A 258 -7.87 -23.55 9.47
CA SER A 258 -8.07 -24.39 8.27
C SER A 258 -7.25 -25.67 8.37
#